data_AF-A0AAV0Y387-F1
#
_entry.id   AF-A0AAV0Y387-F1
#
_cell.length_a   1.000
_cell.length_b   1.000
_cell.length_c   1.000
_cell.angle_alpha   90.00
_cell.angle_beta   90.00
_cell.angle_gamma   90.00
#
_symmetry.space_group_name_H-M   'P 1'
#
loop_
_entity.id
_entity.type
_entity.pdbx_description
1 polymer ?
#
loop_
_entity_poly.entity_id
_entity_poly.type
_entity_poly.pdbx_seq_one_letter_code
_entity_poly.pdbx_strand_id
1 'polypeptide(L)'
;MFRNKLASQNITLKSAFDALLKCNKDIYPNIHFLFKILCTLPVSTVCPERSFSSLKRIKSYLRNTISEKRLNGLAMLSIHRDIEINVDEVLNEMSQKPRRMTIIL
;
A
#
# COMPACT_ATOMS: atom_id res chain seq x y z
N MET A 1 30.85 -14.00 -0.46
CA MET A 1 30.63 -15.21 -1.29
C MET A 1 29.88 -14.90 -2.59
N PHE A 2 28.65 -14.37 -2.55
CA PHE A 2 27.91 -13.96 -3.77
C PHE A 2 28.64 -12.91 -4.63
N ARG A 3 29.27 -11.90 -4.01
CA ARG A 3 30.10 -10.90 -4.70
C ARG A 3 31.28 -11.51 -5.46
N ASN A 4 31.90 -12.55 -4.89
CA ASN A 4 33.03 -13.24 -5.50
C ASN A 4 32.56 -14.10 -6.69
N LYS A 5 31.35 -14.69 -6.60
CA LYS A 5 30.70 -15.37 -7.72
C LYS A 5 30.43 -14.41 -8.89
N LEU A 6 29.93 -13.20 -8.60
CA LEU A 6 29.71 -12.17 -9.62
C LEU A 6 31.03 -11.73 -10.29
N ALA A 7 32.08 -11.52 -9.49
CA ALA A 7 33.42 -11.18 -9.99
C ALA A 7 34.01 -12.31 -10.85
N SER A 8 33.82 -13.57 -10.47
CA SER A 8 34.29 -14.73 -11.24
C SER A 8 33.58 -14.91 -12.59
N GLN A 9 32.35 -14.38 -12.72
CA GLN A 9 31.57 -14.46 -13.95
C GLN A 9 31.60 -13.16 -14.78
N ASN A 10 32.37 -12.15 -14.38
CA ASN A 10 32.41 -10.81 -15.00
C ASN A 10 31.01 -10.18 -15.21
N ILE A 11 30.06 -10.46 -14.32
CA ILE A 11 28.69 -9.96 -14.45
C ILE A 11 28.58 -8.60 -13.77
N THR A 12 28.27 -7.56 -14.55
CA THR A 12 27.89 -6.26 -14.03
C THR A 12 26.40 -6.25 -13.71
N LEU A 13 26.04 -5.92 -12.46
CA LEU A 13 24.66 -5.74 -12.04
C LEU A 13 24.25 -4.30 -12.32
N LYS A 14 23.35 -4.08 -13.27
CA LYS A 14 22.90 -2.73 -13.66
C LYS A 14 21.68 -2.24 -12.87
N SER A 15 20.90 -3.15 -12.29
CA SER A 15 19.69 -2.84 -11.53
C SER A 15 19.46 -3.85 -10.40
N ALA A 16 18.77 -3.44 -9.33
CA ALA A 16 18.38 -4.31 -8.23
C ALA A 16 17.51 -5.50 -8.68
N PHE A 17 16.70 -5.31 -9.73
CA PHE A 17 15.87 -6.37 -10.30
C PHE A 17 16.72 -7.45 -11.00
N ASP A 18 17.76 -7.04 -11.73
CA ASP A 18 18.71 -7.96 -12.36
C ASP A 18 19.52 -8.75 -11.31
N ALA A 19 19.85 -8.11 -10.19
CA ALA A 19 20.48 -8.77 -9.05
C ALA A 19 19.56 -9.82 -8.40
N LEU A 20 18.25 -9.57 -8.31
CA LEU A 20 17.27 -10.52 -7.81
C LEU A 20 17.17 -11.76 -8.71
N LEU A 21 17.09 -11.58 -10.03
CA LEU A 21 16.96 -12.67 -11.00
C LEU A 21 18.19 -13.60 -11.02
N LYS A 22 19.40 -13.04 -10.84
CA LYS A 22 20.64 -13.81 -10.83
C LYS A 22 20.95 -14.45 -9.46
N CYS A 23 20.30 -14.01 -8.40
CA CYS A 23 20.51 -14.53 -7.05
C CYS A 23 19.63 -15.77 -6.81
N ASN A 24 20.24 -16.95 -6.79
CA ASN A 24 19.55 -18.19 -6.44
C ASN A 24 19.20 -18.20 -4.93
N LYS A 25 17.90 -18.32 -4.64
CA LYS A 25 17.31 -18.33 -3.30
C LYS A 25 17.83 -19.47 -2.43
N ASP A 26 18.12 -20.64 -3.01
CA ASP A 26 18.51 -21.83 -2.23
C ASP A 26 19.95 -21.74 -1.71
N ILE A 27 20.81 -21.05 -2.46
CA ILE A 27 22.24 -20.89 -2.13
C ILE A 27 22.46 -19.65 -1.25
N TYR A 28 21.70 -18.57 -1.49
CA TYR A 28 21.84 -17.31 -0.77
C TYR A 28 20.47 -16.74 -0.33
N PRO A 29 19.77 -17.39 0.61
CA PRO A 29 18.41 -17.01 0.98
C PRO A 29 18.31 -15.59 1.55
N ASN A 30 19.26 -15.19 2.42
CA ASN A 30 19.27 -13.87 3.04
C ASN A 30 19.54 -12.74 2.03
N ILE A 31 20.43 -12.99 1.06
CA ILE A 31 20.78 -12.00 0.03
C ILE A 31 19.62 -11.84 -0.97
N HIS A 32 19.00 -12.96 -1.36
CA HIS A 32 17.81 -12.93 -2.21
C HIS A 32 16.65 -12.18 -1.54
N PHE A 33 16.43 -12.39 -0.23
CA PHE A 33 15.43 -11.66 0.53
C PHE A 33 15.72 -10.15 0.60
N LEU A 34 16.98 -9.77 0.77
CA LEU A 34 17.39 -8.35 0.78
C LEU A 34 17.12 -7.67 -0.56
N PHE A 35 17.43 -8.33 -1.70
CA PHE A 35 17.10 -7.80 -3.02
C PHE A 35 15.59 -7.69 -3.22
N LYS A 36 14.82 -8.65 -2.69
CA LYS A 36 13.36 -8.60 -2.72
C LYS A 36 12.82 -7.39 -1.97
N ILE A 37 13.32 -7.13 -0.75
CA ILE A 37 12.97 -5.92 0.00
C ILE A 37 13.33 -4.67 -0.82
N LEU A 38 14.55 -4.61 -1.35
CA LEU A 38 15.02 -3.47 -2.13
C LEU A 38 14.15 -3.18 -3.36
N CYS A 39 13.67 -4.22 -4.06
CA CYS A 39 12.76 -4.07 -5.19
C CYS A 39 11.32 -3.70 -4.78
N THR A 40 10.88 -4.07 -3.59
CA THR A 40 9.54 -3.72 -3.07
C THR A 40 9.50 -2.35 -2.40
N LEU A 41 10.66 -1.82 -1.97
CA LEU A 41 10.73 -0.46 -1.47
C LEU A 41 10.36 0.49 -2.60
N PRO A 42 9.46 1.45 -2.36
CA PRO A 42 9.12 2.45 -3.37
C PRO A 42 10.37 3.30 -3.63
N VAL A 43 11.06 3.02 -4.73
CA VAL A 43 12.20 3.84 -5.21
C VAL A 43 11.69 5.14 -5.85
N SER A 44 10.41 5.19 -6.24
CA SER A 44 9.76 6.36 -6.85
C SER A 44 8.60 6.89 -6.00
N THR A 45 8.40 8.21 -6.04
CA THR A 45 7.35 8.95 -5.30
C THR A 45 5.94 8.78 -5.88
N VAL A 46 5.77 7.96 -6.93
CA VAL A 46 4.52 7.84 -7.69
C VAL A 46 3.43 7.12 -6.89
N CYS A 47 3.76 6.14 -6.06
CA CYS A 47 2.78 5.45 -5.21
C CYS A 47 2.07 6.40 -4.23
N PRO A 48 2.79 7.30 -3.51
CA PRO A 48 2.16 8.34 -2.71
C PRO A 48 1.24 9.29 -3.51
N GLU A 49 1.55 9.61 -4.77
CA GLU A 49 0.79 10.60 -5.54
C GLU A 49 -0.69 10.23 -5.72
N ARG A 50 -0.99 8.94 -5.92
CA ARG A 50 -2.38 8.45 -6.00
C ARG A 50 -3.11 8.69 -4.67
N SER A 51 -2.49 8.32 -3.55
CA SER A 51 -3.07 8.48 -2.22
C SER A 51 -3.23 9.95 -1.84
N PHE A 52 -2.25 10.80 -2.15
CA PHE A 52 -2.32 12.25 -1.93
C PHE A 52 -3.37 12.93 -2.80
N SER A 53 -3.52 12.52 -4.06
CA SER A 53 -4.57 13.02 -4.95
C SER A 53 -5.98 12.67 -4.42
N SER A 54 -6.18 11.42 -3.99
CA SER A 54 -7.42 11.00 -3.33
C SER A 54 -7.68 11.77 -2.04
N LEU A 55 -6.65 11.97 -1.21
CA LEU A 55 -6.78 12.74 0.02
C LEU A 55 -7.13 14.21 -0.25
N LYS A 56 -6.54 14.83 -1.27
CA LYS A 56 -6.86 16.20 -1.71
C LYS A 56 -8.30 16.33 -2.19
N ARG A 57 -8.88 15.30 -2.80
CA ARG A 57 -10.30 15.26 -3.17
C ARG A 57 -11.22 15.14 -1.95
N ILE A 58 -10.83 14.35 -0.95
CA ILE A 58 -11.62 14.14 0.28
C ILE A 58 -11.57 15.36 1.20
N LYS A 59 -10.38 15.97 1.34
CA LYS A 59 -10.09 17.14 2.17
C LYS A 59 -10.03 18.38 1.29
N SER A 60 -11.22 18.87 0.92
CA SER A 60 -11.35 20.15 0.22
C SER A 60 -11.18 21.32 1.20
N TYR A 61 -10.87 22.51 0.67
CA TYR A 61 -10.67 23.73 1.48
C TYR A 61 -11.86 24.02 2.42
N LEU A 62 -13.09 23.80 1.94
CA LEU A 62 -14.32 24.00 2.71
C LEU A 62 -14.62 22.86 3.71
N ARG A 63 -13.94 21.71 3.59
CA ARG A 63 -14.19 20.49 4.39
C ARG A 63 -12.95 20.09 5.19
N ASN A 64 -12.36 21.04 5.92
CA ASN A 64 -11.16 20.81 6.72
C ASN A 64 -11.46 20.33 8.16
N THR A 65 -12.70 20.45 8.65
CA THR A 65 -13.14 20.06 10.00
C THR A 65 -13.59 18.59 10.10
N ILE A 66 -12.84 17.68 9.49
CA ILE A 66 -13.12 16.23 9.57
C ILE A 66 -12.24 15.54 10.60
N SER A 67 -12.81 14.60 11.35
CA SER A 67 -12.04 13.77 12.26
C SER A 67 -11.14 12.79 11.51
N GLU A 68 -9.94 12.56 12.03
CA GLU A 68 -8.95 11.64 11.44
C GLU A 68 -9.52 10.24 11.19
N LYS A 69 -10.33 9.71 12.12
CA LYS A 69 -10.99 8.41 11.95
C LYS A 69 -11.89 8.37 10.72
N ARG A 70 -12.63 9.46 10.44
CA ARG A 70 -13.49 9.56 9.26
C ARG A 70 -12.68 9.78 7.99
N LEU A 71 -11.61 10.57 8.07
CA LEU A 71 -10.72 10.82 6.93
C LEU A 71 -10.08 9.52 6.43
N ASN A 72 -9.52 8.73 7.35
CA ASN A 72 -8.85 7.47 7.02
C ASN A 72 -9.81 6.45 6.43
N GLY A 73 -11.04 6.34 6.96
CA GLY A 73 -12.07 5.47 6.39
C GLY A 73 -12.47 5.88 4.96
N LEU A 74 -12.66 7.17 4.71
CA LEU A 74 -12.98 7.67 3.37
C LEU A 74 -11.80 7.50 2.40
N ALA A 75 -10.57 7.71 2.86
CA ALA A 75 -9.37 7.49 2.06
C ALA A 75 -9.23 6.02 1.64
N MET A 76 -9.40 5.09 2.59
CA MET A 76 -9.43 3.64 2.32
C MET A 76 -10.45 3.28 1.24
N LEU A 77 -11.71 3.74 1.38
CA LEU A 77 -12.77 3.50 0.40
C LEU A 77 -12.46 4.11 -0.98
N SER A 78 -11.81 5.27 -1.02
CA SER A 78 -11.45 5.94 -2.28
C SER A 78 -10.32 5.27 -3.03
N ILE A 79 -9.33 4.72 -2.31
CA ILE A 79 -8.14 4.07 -2.87
C ILE A 79 -8.49 2.66 -3.35
N HIS A 80 -9.30 1.93 -2.57
CA HIS A 80 -9.66 0.53 -2.82
C HIS A 80 -11.08 0.41 -3.40
N ARG A 81 -11.39 1.18 -4.44
CA ARG A 81 -12.71 1.15 -5.07
C ARG A 81 -13.02 -0.18 -5.76
N ASP A 82 -11.98 -0.93 -6.12
CA ASP A 82 -12.08 -2.18 -6.88
C ASP A 82 -12.48 -3.38 -5.99
N ILE A 83 -12.61 -3.18 -4.67
CA ILE A 83 -13.06 -4.21 -3.74
C ILE A 83 -14.60 -4.21 -3.74
N GLU A 84 -15.20 -5.34 -4.08
CA GLU A 84 -16.65 -5.54 -3.97
C GLU A 84 -17.07 -5.55 -2.50
N ILE A 85 -18.12 -4.78 -2.19
CA ILE A 85 -18.63 -4.63 -0.83
C ILE A 85 -20.03 -5.23 -0.79
N ASN A 86 -20.27 -6.17 0.13
CA ASN A 86 -21.59 -6.73 0.35
C ASN A 86 -22.45 -5.70 1.12
N VAL A 87 -23.54 -5.25 0.48
CA VAL A 87 -24.43 -4.24 1.04
C VAL A 87 -25.12 -4.73 2.32
N ASP A 88 -25.51 -6.02 2.37
CA ASP A 88 -26.21 -6.60 3.52
C ASP A 88 -25.31 -6.64 4.77
N GLU A 89 -24.03 -6.93 4.58
CA GLU A 89 -23.04 -6.91 5.65
C GLU A 89 -22.85 -5.51 6.22
N VAL A 90 -22.74 -4.50 5.35
CA VAL A 90 -22.63 -3.09 5.77
C VAL A 90 -23.89 -2.64 6.51
N LEU A 91 -25.07 -3.02 6.03
CA LEU A 91 -26.34 -2.71 6.69
C LEU A 91 -26.42 -3.34 8.09
N ASN A 92 -26.00 -4.60 8.21
CA ASN A 92 -25.95 -5.29 9.49
C ASN A 92 -24.96 -4.59 10.45
N GLU A 93 -23.75 -4.25 10.00
CA GLU A 93 -22.75 -3.55 10.82
C GLU A 93 -23.23 -2.16 11.28
N MET A 94 -23.89 -1.43 10.40
CA MET A 94 -24.50 -0.13 10.71
C MET A 94 -25.67 -0.25 11.69
N SER A 95 -26.44 -1.34 11.63
CA SER A 95 -27.57 -1.58 12.54
C SER A 95 -27.16 -1.77 14.00
N GLN A 96 -25.95 -2.28 14.25
CA GLN A 96 -25.42 -2.51 15.60
C GLN A 96 -25.09 -1.22 16.35
N LYS A 97 -24.88 -0.11 15.63
CA LYS A 97 -24.52 1.18 16.24
C LYS A 97 -25.77 2.05 16.41
N PRO A 98 -26.03 2.59 17.61
CA PRO A 98 -27.15 3.48 17.81
C PRO A 98 -26.97 4.71 16.91
N ARG A 99 -28.03 5.06 16.16
CA ARG A 99 -28.02 6.24 15.31
C ARG A 99 -27.83 7.49 16.18
N ARG A 100 -27.02 8.43 15.70
CA ARG A 100 -26.88 9.77 16.30
C ARG A 100 -28.08 10.67 15.98
N MET A 101 -29.29 10.12 16.03
CA MET A 101 -30.54 10.84 15.89
C MET A 101 -31.52 10.28 16.92
N THR A 102 -31.93 11.13 17.84
CA THR A 102 -33.07 10.87 18.70
C THR A 102 -34.32 11.14 17.85
N ILE A 103 -35.04 10.08 17.48
CA ILE A 103 -36.37 10.25 16.89
C ILE A 103 -37.28 10.56 18.08
N ILE A 104 -37.61 11.85 18.23
CA ILE A 104 -38.62 12.29 19.19
C ILE A 104 -39.96 12.04 18.50
N LEU A 105 -40.71 11.06 19.00
CA LEU A 105 -42.10 10.78 18.61
C LEU A 105 -43.05 11.64 19.45
#